data_AF-A0A7S3G4T9-F1
#
_entry.id   AF-A0A7S3G4T9-F1
#
_cell.length_a   1.000
_cell.length_b   1.000
_cell.length_c   1.000
_cell.angle_alpha   90.00
_cell.angle_beta   90.00
_cell.angle_gamma   90.00
#
_symmetry.space_group_name_H-M   'P 1'
#
loop_
_entity.id
_entity.type
_entity.pdbx_description
1 polymer ?
#
loop_
_entity_poly.entity_id
_entity_poly.type
_entity_poly.pdbx_seq_one_letter_code
_entity_poly.pdbx_strand_id
1 'polypeptide(L)'
;MGEEVHGMPHIGYEYIFVVDFEAQCNDGQRIQPQEIIEFPLLALNTRTLEVDFEFHHYVRPVAHPVLTQFCTELTGIEQHTVEGADTFPVVLEKCTQLLIEKGLLEVADHDDPGEIVVDKKGSKHFITTQTRFVRPCIFLSCGDWDFKTCLPGQCHAIGMSRYPKHFFEWINVKKVFSEVKGYRCPGMARMLEELNIELKGRHHSGIDDSRNIADMVRYLIRKGGSFTTISKLEGYPPRIGRRKKP
;
A
#
# COMPACT_ATOMS: atom_id res chain seq x y z
N MET A 1 7.89 34.08 20.55
CA MET A 1 9.11 33.56 19.89
C MET A 1 8.66 32.45 18.97
N GLY A 2 8.35 32.79 17.72
CA GLY A 2 8.08 31.80 16.68
C GLY A 2 9.38 31.56 15.93
N GLU A 3 9.87 30.33 15.96
CA GLU A 3 10.96 29.95 15.07
C GLU A 3 10.44 29.99 13.63
N GLU A 4 11.06 30.84 12.82
CA GLU A 4 10.81 30.90 11.38
C GLU A 4 11.20 29.57 10.74
N VAL A 5 10.25 28.95 10.03
CA VAL A 5 10.46 27.69 9.30
C VAL A 5 11.32 27.96 8.05
N HIS A 6 12.63 28.10 8.25
CA HIS A 6 13.57 28.30 7.16
C HIS A 6 13.75 26.99 6.36
N GLY A 7 13.20 26.98 5.13
CA GLY A 7 13.69 26.18 4.01
C GLY A 7 13.64 24.65 4.14
N MET A 8 12.51 24.06 4.55
CA MET A 8 12.34 22.62 4.40
C MET A 8 12.52 22.19 2.93
N PRO A 9 13.27 21.12 2.65
CA PRO A 9 13.51 20.67 1.29
C PRO A 9 12.19 20.32 0.60
N HIS A 10 11.98 20.85 -0.60
CA HIS A 10 10.79 20.53 -1.39
C HIS A 10 10.89 19.10 -1.93
N ILE A 11 10.11 18.19 -1.35
CA ILE A 11 10.14 16.74 -1.62
C ILE A 11 9.55 16.38 -3.00
N GLY A 12 8.93 17.33 -3.71
CA GLY A 12 8.36 17.13 -5.05
C GLY A 12 6.93 16.57 -5.06
N TYR A 13 6.47 16.08 -3.90
CA TYR A 13 5.10 15.62 -3.68
C TYR A 13 4.43 16.46 -2.61
N GLU A 14 3.13 16.67 -2.74
CA GLU A 14 2.27 17.24 -1.73
C GLU A 14 1.84 16.20 -0.70
N TYR A 15 1.49 14.99 -1.15
CA TYR A 15 1.14 13.87 -0.28
C TYR A 15 2.01 12.65 -0.59
N ILE A 16 2.43 11.98 0.47
CA ILE A 16 2.95 10.61 0.42
C ILE A 16 1.91 9.70 1.07
N PHE A 17 1.41 8.72 0.32
CA PHE A 17 0.49 7.70 0.82
C PHE A 17 1.27 6.51 1.35
N VAL A 18 1.42 6.44 2.67
CA VAL A 18 2.16 5.37 3.35
C VAL A 18 1.25 4.15 3.49
N VAL A 19 1.69 3.00 2.98
CA VAL A 19 0.95 1.74 2.97
C VAL A 19 1.87 0.61 3.40
N ASP A 20 1.33 -0.30 4.22
CA ASP A 20 1.96 -1.56 4.59
C ASP A 20 0.85 -2.64 4.68
N PHE A 21 0.76 -3.52 3.68
CA PHE A 21 -0.29 -4.53 3.67
C PHE A 21 0.06 -5.68 4.60
N GLU A 22 -0.94 -6.16 5.34
CA GLU A 22 -0.86 -7.51 5.89
C GLU A 22 -1.53 -8.51 4.97
N ALA A 23 -0.93 -9.68 4.85
CA ALA A 23 -1.45 -10.77 4.03
C ALA A 23 -1.36 -12.11 4.75
N GLN A 24 -2.18 -13.05 4.32
CA GLN A 24 -2.19 -14.40 4.86
C GLN A 24 -0.81 -15.04 4.80
N CYS A 25 -0.38 -15.67 5.88
CA CYS A 25 0.91 -16.35 5.96
C CYS A 25 0.82 -17.67 6.73
N ASN A 26 1.83 -18.51 6.57
CA ASN A 26 1.98 -19.74 7.33
C ASN A 26 3.46 -19.93 7.66
N ASP A 27 3.76 -20.65 8.74
CA ASP A 27 5.13 -20.90 9.17
C ASP A 27 5.85 -21.81 8.15
N GLY A 28 6.90 -21.27 7.53
CA GLY A 28 7.74 -21.98 6.55
C GLY A 28 7.05 -22.44 5.25
N GLN A 29 5.73 -22.21 5.10
CA GLN A 29 4.95 -22.68 3.95
C GLN A 29 4.32 -21.53 3.19
N ARG A 30 4.43 -21.58 1.86
CA ARG A 30 3.83 -20.57 0.99
C ARG A 30 2.34 -20.86 0.79
N ILE A 31 1.49 -19.91 1.19
CA ILE A 31 0.06 -19.93 0.83
C ILE A 31 -0.08 -19.42 -0.61
N GLN A 32 -0.85 -20.13 -1.45
CA GLN A 32 -1.14 -19.73 -2.83
C GLN A 32 -2.63 -19.94 -3.15
N PRO A 33 -3.35 -18.90 -3.64
CA PRO A 33 -2.92 -17.50 -3.63
C PRO A 33 -2.75 -16.99 -2.19
N GLN A 34 -1.84 -16.05 -1.99
CA GLN A 34 -1.76 -15.27 -0.75
C GLN A 34 -2.72 -14.09 -0.89
N GLU A 35 -3.58 -13.86 0.11
CA GLU A 35 -4.58 -12.79 0.08
C GLU A 35 -4.26 -11.70 1.11
N ILE A 36 -4.52 -10.44 0.76
CA ILE A 36 -4.45 -9.28 1.67
C ILE A 36 -5.55 -9.41 2.72
N ILE A 37 -5.21 -9.15 3.98
CA ILE A 37 -6.11 -9.19 5.14
C ILE A 37 -6.17 -7.86 5.90
N GLU A 38 -5.26 -6.93 5.65
CA GLU A 38 -5.30 -5.55 6.16
C GLU A 38 -4.83 -4.58 5.07
N PHE A 39 -5.59 -3.50 4.88
CA PHE A 39 -5.31 -2.43 3.93
C PHE A 39 -5.31 -1.08 4.68
N PRO A 40 -4.14 -0.63 5.16
CA PRO A 40 -3.94 0.71 5.67
C PRO A 40 -3.43 1.66 4.57
N LEU A 41 -3.75 2.95 4.70
CA LEU A 41 -3.18 4.05 3.94
C LEU A 41 -3.19 5.31 4.81
N LEU A 42 -2.02 5.92 4.98
CA LEU A 42 -1.88 7.22 5.66
C LEU A 42 -1.52 8.31 4.66
N ALA A 43 -2.29 9.39 4.61
CA ALA A 43 -2.00 10.54 3.77
C ALA A 43 -1.09 11.53 4.51
N LEU A 44 0.22 11.34 4.39
CA LEU A 44 1.22 12.24 4.98
C LEU A 44 1.38 13.49 4.11
N ASN A 45 1.01 14.65 4.65
CA ASN A 45 1.21 15.94 4.02
C ASN A 45 2.67 16.36 4.17
N THR A 46 3.38 16.55 3.06
CA THR A 46 4.83 16.78 3.08
C THR A 46 5.22 18.18 3.54
N ARG A 47 4.26 19.13 3.59
CA ARG A 47 4.48 20.51 4.05
C ARG A 47 4.28 20.62 5.56
N THR A 48 3.22 20.04 6.09
CA THR A 48 2.93 20.06 7.54
C THR A 48 3.65 18.94 8.28
N LEU A 49 4.03 17.88 7.58
CA LEU A 49 4.51 16.61 8.14
C LEU A 49 3.47 15.93 9.03
N GLU A 50 2.19 16.23 8.85
CA GLU A 50 1.09 15.58 9.56
C GLU A 50 0.32 14.61 8.66
N VAL A 51 -0.36 13.65 9.29
CA VAL A 51 -1.27 12.74 8.59
C VAL A 51 -2.64 13.41 8.54
N ASP A 52 -3.05 13.83 7.34
CA ASP A 52 -4.29 14.59 7.17
C ASP A 52 -5.53 13.67 7.19
N PHE A 53 -5.37 12.41 6.79
CA PHE A 53 -6.39 11.37 6.94
C PHE A 53 -5.79 9.96 6.87
N GLU A 54 -6.53 9.01 7.43
CA GLU A 54 -6.24 7.57 7.38
C GLU A 54 -7.36 6.84 6.64
N PHE A 55 -7.01 5.80 5.88
CA PHE A 55 -7.91 4.75 5.42
C PHE A 55 -7.43 3.44 6.01
N HIS A 56 -8.28 2.74 6.75
CA HIS A 56 -7.91 1.48 7.39
C HIS A 56 -9.07 0.50 7.29
N HIS A 57 -8.84 -0.60 6.61
CA HIS A 57 -9.82 -1.67 6.46
C HIS A 57 -9.16 -3.02 6.59
N TYR A 58 -9.77 -3.92 7.36
CA TYR A 58 -9.50 -5.34 7.21
C TYR A 58 -10.14 -5.87 5.92
N VAL A 59 -9.61 -6.96 5.41
CA VAL A 59 -10.03 -7.58 4.16
C VAL A 59 -10.36 -9.05 4.40
N ARG A 60 -11.53 -9.49 3.94
CA ARG A 60 -11.94 -10.88 4.03
C ARG A 60 -11.29 -11.72 2.93
N PRO A 61 -10.43 -12.71 3.26
CA PRO A 61 -9.90 -13.65 2.29
C PRO A 61 -11.00 -14.61 1.79
N VAL A 62 -10.93 -14.99 0.52
CA VAL A 62 -11.97 -15.79 -0.16
C VAL A 62 -11.42 -17.13 -0.66
N ALA A 63 -10.16 -17.19 -1.07
CA ALA A 63 -9.51 -18.44 -1.47
C ALA A 63 -9.20 -19.32 -0.26
N HIS A 64 -8.67 -18.73 0.83
CA HIS A 64 -8.37 -19.42 2.08
C HIS A 64 -9.05 -18.71 3.27
N PRO A 65 -10.36 -18.88 3.52
CA PRO A 65 -11.10 -18.04 4.46
C PRO A 65 -10.68 -18.13 5.94
N VAL A 66 -9.94 -19.17 6.32
CA VAL A 66 -9.50 -19.42 7.69
C VAL A 66 -8.04 -19.03 7.84
N LEU A 67 -7.75 -18.07 8.71
CA LEU A 67 -6.40 -17.66 9.06
C LEU A 67 -5.67 -18.80 9.78
N THR A 68 -4.39 -18.95 9.49
CA THR A 68 -3.54 -19.85 10.26
C THR A 68 -3.31 -19.26 11.65
N GLN A 69 -3.01 -20.11 12.63
CA GLN A 69 -2.60 -19.66 13.96
C GLN A 69 -1.36 -18.75 13.87
N PHE A 70 -0.36 -19.14 13.06
CA PHE A 70 0.83 -18.33 12.82
C PHE A 70 0.49 -16.93 12.30
N CYS A 71 -0.42 -16.82 11.34
CA CYS A 71 -0.85 -15.52 10.80
C CYS A 71 -1.52 -14.64 11.85
N THR A 72 -2.37 -15.23 12.68
CA THR A 72 -3.04 -14.54 13.80
C THR A 72 -2.02 -14.08 14.84
N GLU A 73 -1.07 -14.94 15.22
CA GLU A 73 -0.03 -14.63 16.21
C GLU A 73 0.98 -13.61 15.71
N LEU A 74 1.29 -13.61 14.41
CA LEU A 74 2.18 -12.65 13.79
C LEU A 74 1.49 -11.28 13.70
N THR A 75 0.34 -11.23 13.03
CA THR A 75 -0.32 -9.94 12.70
C THR A 75 -1.14 -9.37 13.85
N GLY A 76 -1.64 -10.22 14.75
CA GLY A 76 -2.64 -9.85 15.75
C GLY A 76 -4.07 -9.78 15.21
N ILE A 77 -4.29 -10.12 13.94
CA ILE A 77 -5.61 -10.09 13.32
C ILE A 77 -6.33 -11.39 13.64
N GLU A 78 -7.45 -11.28 14.36
CA GLU A 78 -8.28 -12.43 14.71
C GLU A 78 -9.19 -12.87 13.55
N GLN A 79 -9.56 -14.15 13.55
CA GLN A 79 -10.45 -14.73 12.54
C GLN A 79 -11.78 -13.97 12.41
N HIS A 80 -12.39 -13.60 13.54
CA HIS A 80 -13.67 -12.90 13.54
C HIS A 80 -13.58 -11.51 12.88
N THR A 81 -12.41 -10.88 12.93
CA THR A 81 -12.14 -9.58 12.29
C THR A 81 -12.23 -9.69 10.77
N VAL A 82 -11.58 -10.69 10.18
CA VAL A 82 -11.62 -10.88 8.71
C VAL A 82 -12.97 -11.43 8.23
N GLU A 83 -13.69 -12.19 9.05
CA GLU A 83 -15.03 -12.70 8.70
C GLU A 83 -16.06 -11.57 8.54
N GLY A 84 -15.98 -10.57 9.43
CA GLY A 84 -16.82 -9.36 9.41
C GLY A 84 -16.41 -8.33 8.35
N ALA A 85 -15.25 -8.50 7.70
CA ALA A 85 -14.72 -7.55 6.74
C ALA A 85 -15.34 -7.67 5.33
N ASP A 86 -15.15 -6.61 4.55
CA ASP A 86 -15.44 -6.60 3.12
C ASP A 86 -14.39 -7.39 2.33
N THR A 87 -14.74 -7.88 1.14
CA THR A 87 -13.78 -8.52 0.25
C THR A 87 -12.86 -7.51 -0.41
N PHE A 88 -11.70 -7.98 -0.89
CA PHE A 88 -10.70 -7.10 -1.49
C PHE A 88 -11.22 -6.18 -2.62
N PRO A 89 -12.06 -6.63 -3.59
CA PRO A 89 -12.61 -5.73 -4.62
C PRO A 89 -13.34 -4.51 -4.03
N VAL A 90 -14.13 -4.73 -2.98
CA VAL A 90 -14.90 -3.68 -2.32
C VAL A 90 -13.97 -2.70 -1.60
N VAL A 91 -12.98 -3.22 -0.87
CA VAL A 91 -12.02 -2.38 -0.13
C VAL A 91 -11.14 -1.55 -1.07
N LEU A 92 -10.68 -2.14 -2.18
CA LEU A 92 -9.91 -1.45 -3.22
C LEU A 92 -10.69 -0.28 -3.83
N GLU A 93 -11.97 -0.52 -4.16
CA GLU A 93 -12.81 0.54 -4.72
C GLU A 93 -13.12 1.61 -3.68
N LYS A 94 -13.37 1.26 -2.42
CA LYS A 94 -13.52 2.23 -1.31
C LYS A 94 -12.29 3.14 -1.18
N CYS A 95 -11.08 2.58 -1.23
CA CYS A 95 -9.84 3.36 -1.19
C CYS A 95 -9.75 4.31 -2.40
N THR A 96 -10.07 3.82 -3.60
CA THR A 96 -10.03 4.61 -4.84
C THR A 96 -11.02 5.77 -4.79
N GLN A 97 -12.28 5.50 -4.39
CA GLN A 97 -13.32 6.51 -4.28
C GLN A 97 -12.99 7.55 -3.20
N LEU A 98 -12.43 7.14 -2.05
CA LEU A 98 -11.98 8.09 -1.04
C LEU A 98 -10.96 9.10 -1.62
N LEU A 99 -9.96 8.63 -2.38
CA LEU A 99 -8.98 9.52 -2.99
C LEU A 99 -9.58 10.45 -4.05
N ILE A 100 -10.63 10.00 -4.75
CA ILE A 100 -11.41 10.84 -5.70
C ILE A 100 -12.20 11.91 -4.94
N GLU A 101 -12.94 11.53 -3.89
CA GLU A 101 -13.72 12.44 -3.05
C GLU A 101 -12.84 13.50 -2.37
N LYS A 102 -11.60 13.14 -2.01
CA LYS A 102 -10.60 14.07 -1.47
C LYS A 102 -9.98 14.98 -2.53
N GLY A 103 -10.32 14.80 -3.81
CA GLY A 103 -9.75 15.57 -4.92
C GLY A 103 -8.25 15.33 -5.10
N LEU A 104 -7.78 14.11 -4.82
CA LEU A 104 -6.38 13.69 -4.97
C LEU A 104 -6.20 12.79 -6.18
N LEU A 105 -7.24 12.07 -6.56
CA LEU A 105 -7.29 11.15 -7.70
C LEU A 105 -8.46 11.52 -8.62
N GLU A 106 -8.35 11.24 -9.91
CA GLU A 106 -9.48 11.26 -10.83
C GLU A 106 -9.41 10.09 -11.81
N VAL A 107 -10.54 9.81 -12.46
CA VAL A 107 -10.58 8.89 -13.59
C VAL A 107 -9.99 9.60 -14.80
N ALA A 108 -8.85 9.09 -15.27
CA ALA A 108 -8.06 9.67 -16.36
C ALA A 108 -8.73 9.53 -17.73
N ASP A 109 -9.68 8.60 -17.87
CA ASP A 109 -10.43 8.35 -19.09
C ASP A 109 -11.93 8.40 -18.76
N HIS A 110 -12.67 9.32 -19.38
CA HIS A 110 -14.12 9.45 -19.17
C HIS A 110 -14.87 8.18 -19.60
N ASP A 111 -14.25 7.36 -20.45
CA ASP A 111 -14.74 6.06 -20.87
C ASP A 111 -13.95 4.92 -20.21
N ASP A 112 -13.43 5.08 -18.98
CA ASP A 112 -12.76 3.99 -18.24
C ASP A 112 -13.67 2.76 -18.24
N PRO A 113 -13.32 1.70 -18.99
CA PRO A 113 -14.11 0.48 -19.01
C PRO A 113 -14.11 -0.24 -17.64
N GLY A 114 -13.29 0.24 -16.70
CA GLY A 114 -13.05 -0.33 -15.38
C GLY A 114 -12.58 -1.78 -15.50
N GLU A 115 -12.70 -2.51 -14.41
CA GLU A 115 -12.66 -3.97 -14.41
C GLU A 115 -13.88 -4.50 -13.67
N ILE A 116 -14.51 -5.56 -14.18
CA ILE A 116 -15.60 -6.23 -13.48
C ILE A 116 -15.07 -7.53 -12.91
N VAL A 117 -15.05 -7.63 -11.58
CA VAL A 117 -14.73 -8.84 -10.85
C VAL A 117 -16.02 -9.50 -10.42
N VAL A 118 -16.15 -10.82 -10.65
CA VAL A 118 -17.32 -11.58 -10.23
C VAL A 118 -16.93 -12.47 -9.06
N ASP A 119 -17.60 -12.32 -7.92
CA ASP A 119 -17.32 -13.14 -6.75
C ASP A 119 -17.93 -14.57 -6.87
N LYS A 120 -17.61 -15.44 -5.91
CA LYS A 120 -18.11 -16.82 -5.86
C LYS A 120 -19.64 -16.93 -5.77
N LYS A 121 -20.34 -15.87 -5.34
CA LYS A 121 -21.80 -15.79 -5.25
C LYS A 121 -22.43 -15.23 -6.54
N GLY A 122 -21.61 -14.84 -7.53
CA GLY A 122 -22.06 -14.23 -8.78
C GLY A 122 -22.26 -12.71 -8.70
N SER A 123 -21.94 -12.08 -7.56
CA SER A 123 -22.04 -10.62 -7.44
C SER A 123 -20.93 -9.96 -8.26
N LYS A 124 -21.28 -8.90 -8.98
CA LYS A 124 -20.36 -8.12 -9.80
C LYS A 124 -19.84 -6.93 -9.01
N HIS A 125 -18.53 -6.75 -9.01
CA HIS A 125 -17.82 -5.65 -8.39
C HIS A 125 -17.11 -4.87 -9.50
N PHE A 126 -17.44 -3.59 -9.64
CA PHE A 126 -16.75 -2.69 -10.57
C PHE A 126 -15.54 -2.08 -9.87
N ILE A 127 -14.39 -2.11 -10.55
CA ILE A 127 -13.14 -1.52 -10.08
C ILE A 127 -12.70 -0.45 -11.08
N THR A 128 -12.43 0.75 -10.59
CA THR A 128 -11.88 1.84 -11.38
C THR A 128 -10.41 1.58 -11.70
N THR A 129 -9.99 1.63 -12.97
CA THR A 129 -8.62 1.23 -13.37
C THR A 129 -7.79 2.34 -14.03
N GLN A 130 -8.43 3.20 -14.83
CA GLN A 130 -7.78 4.32 -15.49
C GLN A 130 -7.80 5.53 -14.57
N THR A 131 -6.91 5.54 -13.59
CA THR A 131 -6.82 6.61 -12.59
C THR A 131 -5.56 7.44 -12.76
N ARG A 132 -5.59 8.73 -12.42
CA ARG A 132 -4.39 9.57 -12.29
C ARG A 132 -4.50 10.49 -11.08
N PHE A 133 -3.37 10.81 -10.46
CA PHE A 133 -3.34 11.84 -9.42
C PHE A 133 -3.52 13.23 -10.03
N VAL A 134 -4.38 14.04 -9.43
CA VAL A 134 -4.61 15.45 -9.84
C VAL A 134 -3.70 16.43 -9.12
N ARG A 135 -3.04 15.97 -8.05
CA ARG A 135 -2.02 16.69 -7.29
C ARG A 135 -0.73 15.87 -7.26
N PRO A 136 0.43 16.46 -6.98
CA PRO A 136 1.67 15.70 -6.82
C PRO A 136 1.55 14.73 -5.62
N CYS A 137 1.25 13.46 -5.88
CA CYS A 137 1.11 12.43 -4.85
C CYS A 137 1.87 11.17 -5.26
N ILE A 138 2.27 10.37 -4.28
CA ILE A 138 2.95 9.09 -4.53
C ILE A 138 2.70 8.11 -3.40
N PHE A 139 2.64 6.82 -3.71
CA PHE A 139 2.63 5.77 -2.70
C PHE A 139 4.03 5.52 -2.13
N LEU A 140 4.10 5.04 -0.90
CA LEU A 140 5.33 4.63 -0.23
C LEU A 140 5.09 3.39 0.64
N SER A 141 6.03 2.45 0.60
CA SER A 141 6.01 1.23 1.42
C SER A 141 7.41 0.85 1.94
N CYS A 142 7.47 -0.07 2.92
CA CYS A 142 8.72 -0.57 3.52
C CYS A 142 9.36 -1.74 2.75
N GLY A 143 9.65 -1.48 1.47
CA GLY A 143 10.14 -2.47 0.53
C GLY A 143 9.32 -2.48 -0.73
N ASP A 144 9.67 -3.36 -1.67
CA ASP A 144 8.89 -3.49 -2.90
C ASP A 144 7.79 -4.56 -2.79
N TRP A 145 7.68 -5.29 -1.68
CA TRP A 145 6.81 -6.46 -1.59
C TRP A 145 5.33 -6.09 -1.76
N ASP A 146 4.84 -5.03 -1.13
CA ASP A 146 3.43 -4.57 -1.19
C ASP A 146 2.95 -4.36 -2.64
N PHE A 147 3.60 -3.45 -3.36
CA PHE A 147 3.16 -3.05 -4.69
C PHE A 147 3.71 -3.92 -5.82
N LYS A 148 4.86 -4.61 -5.63
CA LYS A 148 5.44 -5.51 -6.65
C LYS A 148 4.91 -6.93 -6.57
N THR A 149 4.53 -7.41 -5.38
CA THR A 149 4.19 -8.82 -5.13
C THR A 149 2.78 -8.98 -4.58
N CYS A 150 2.49 -8.35 -3.44
CA CYS A 150 1.27 -8.59 -2.67
C CYS A 150 0.02 -8.13 -3.43
N LEU A 151 -0.05 -6.84 -3.77
CA LEU A 151 -1.17 -6.26 -4.50
C LEU A 151 -1.38 -6.90 -5.89
N PRO A 152 -0.35 -7.07 -6.75
CA PRO A 152 -0.52 -7.79 -8.02
C PRO A 152 -0.97 -9.24 -7.85
N GLY A 153 -0.48 -9.94 -6.81
CA GLY A 153 -0.87 -11.31 -6.48
C GLY A 153 -2.33 -11.41 -6.07
N GLN A 154 -2.78 -10.49 -5.21
CA GLN A 154 -4.18 -10.36 -4.79
C GLN A 154 -5.10 -10.09 -5.98
N CYS A 155 -4.76 -9.11 -6.82
CA CYS A 155 -5.57 -8.78 -8.00
C CYS A 155 -5.64 -9.96 -8.99
N HIS A 156 -4.54 -10.71 -9.17
CA HIS A 156 -4.56 -11.93 -9.98
C HIS A 156 -5.46 -13.01 -9.38
N ALA A 157 -5.43 -13.19 -8.06
CA ALA A 157 -6.23 -14.20 -7.36
C ALA A 157 -7.75 -14.00 -7.53
N ILE A 158 -8.18 -12.74 -7.71
CA ILE A 158 -9.58 -12.38 -7.98
C ILE A 158 -9.89 -12.22 -9.47
N GLY A 159 -8.95 -12.58 -10.36
CA GLY A 159 -9.17 -12.59 -11.81
C GLY A 159 -9.07 -11.23 -12.49
N MET A 160 -8.49 -10.20 -11.85
CA MET A 160 -8.30 -8.90 -12.50
C MET A 160 -7.20 -8.96 -13.56
N SER A 161 -7.51 -8.43 -14.74
CA SER A 161 -6.60 -8.27 -15.87
C SER A 161 -6.13 -6.83 -16.07
N ARG A 162 -6.74 -5.87 -15.38
CA ARG A 162 -6.37 -4.47 -15.32
C ARG A 162 -6.35 -4.01 -13.88
N TYR A 163 -5.33 -3.24 -13.52
CA TYR A 163 -5.11 -2.75 -12.16
C TYR A 163 -5.21 -1.22 -12.14
N PRO A 164 -5.62 -0.60 -11.02
CA PRO A 164 -5.62 0.85 -10.91
C PRO A 164 -4.22 1.42 -11.11
N LYS A 165 -4.06 2.28 -12.11
CA LYS A 165 -2.75 2.80 -12.54
C LYS A 165 -2.00 3.58 -11.46
N HIS A 166 -2.71 4.16 -10.49
CA HIS A 166 -2.09 4.93 -9.41
C HIS A 166 -1.18 4.09 -8.50
N PHE A 167 -1.30 2.75 -8.51
CA PHE A 167 -0.42 1.85 -7.77
C PHE A 167 0.84 1.43 -8.53
N PHE A 168 1.06 1.89 -9.77
CA PHE A 168 2.16 1.39 -10.61
C PHE A 168 3.50 2.00 -10.26
N GLU A 169 3.50 3.09 -9.48
CA GLU A 169 4.70 3.80 -9.07
C GLU A 169 4.63 4.05 -7.56
N TRP A 170 5.72 3.76 -6.87
CA TRP A 170 5.84 3.96 -5.42
C TRP A 170 7.28 4.27 -5.03
N ILE A 171 7.45 4.82 -3.84
CA ILE A 171 8.75 5.00 -3.20
C ILE A 171 8.98 3.82 -2.25
N ASN A 172 10.15 3.21 -2.36
CA ASN A 172 10.61 2.24 -1.38
C ASN A 172 11.47 2.97 -0.33
N VAL A 173 10.94 3.14 0.88
CA VAL A 173 11.60 3.93 1.93
C VAL A 173 12.96 3.36 2.34
N LYS A 174 13.22 2.05 2.14
CA LYS A 174 14.55 1.46 2.38
C LYS A 174 15.62 2.09 1.49
N LYS A 175 15.27 2.53 0.27
CA LYS A 175 16.21 3.22 -0.62
C LYS A 175 16.52 4.61 -0.08
N VAL A 176 15.49 5.37 0.32
CA VAL A 176 15.64 6.71 0.93
C VAL A 176 16.46 6.64 2.22
N PHE A 177 16.17 5.67 3.09
CA PHE A 177 16.95 5.40 4.29
C PHE A 177 18.41 5.14 3.94
N SER A 178 18.68 4.29 2.95
CA SER A 178 20.04 3.91 2.56
C SER A 178 20.83 5.10 2.02
N GLU A 179 20.18 6.00 1.28
CA GLU A 179 20.78 7.25 0.80
C GLU A 179 21.16 8.18 1.96
N VAL A 180 20.29 8.33 2.97
CA VAL A 180 20.54 9.18 4.13
C VAL A 180 21.60 8.60 5.07
N LYS A 181 21.62 7.28 5.27
CA LYS A 181 22.48 6.62 6.26
C LYS A 181 23.78 6.08 5.68
N GLY A 182 23.88 5.90 4.36
CA GLY A 182 25.05 5.36 3.67
C GLY A 182 25.17 3.83 3.70
N TYR A 183 24.17 3.11 4.23
CA TYR A 183 24.13 1.64 4.24
C TYR A 183 22.70 1.12 4.17
N ARG A 184 22.54 -0.13 3.75
CA ARG A 184 21.23 -0.79 3.61
C ARG A 184 20.77 -1.39 4.93
N CYS A 185 19.46 -1.33 5.16
CA CYS A 185 18.81 -1.97 6.31
C CYS A 185 17.70 -2.94 5.85
N PRO A 186 17.58 -4.14 6.46
CA PRO A 186 16.70 -5.19 5.95
C PRO A 186 15.21 -4.98 6.25
N GLY A 187 14.82 -4.21 7.27
CA GLY A 187 13.43 -4.15 7.73
C GLY A 187 13.11 -2.93 8.59
N MET A 188 11.81 -2.66 8.77
CA MET A 188 11.30 -1.46 9.45
C MET A 188 11.84 -1.35 10.88
N ALA A 189 11.68 -2.39 11.71
CA ALA A 189 12.07 -2.36 13.13
C ALA A 189 13.54 -1.94 13.32
N ARG A 190 14.47 -2.53 12.54
CA ARG A 190 15.88 -2.15 12.59
C ARG A 190 16.13 -0.73 12.06
N MET A 191 15.41 -0.28 11.03
CA MET A 191 15.52 1.11 10.58
C MET A 191 15.09 2.08 11.68
N LEU A 192 13.99 1.81 12.40
CA LEU A 192 13.53 2.64 13.51
C LEU A 192 14.58 2.71 14.64
N GLU A 193 15.13 1.55 15.03
CA GLU A 193 16.21 1.45 16.02
C GLU A 193 17.43 2.33 15.64
N GLU A 194 17.91 2.20 14.40
CA GLU A 194 19.06 2.96 13.87
C GLU A 194 18.82 4.48 13.76
N LEU A 195 17.55 4.91 13.82
CA LEU A 195 17.13 6.31 13.86
C LEU A 195 16.78 6.80 15.27
N ASN A 196 16.86 5.92 16.28
CA ASN A 196 16.36 6.16 17.64
C ASN A 196 14.88 6.61 17.65
N ILE A 197 14.07 5.99 16.80
CA ILE A 197 12.61 6.14 16.78
C ILE A 197 12.03 4.91 17.49
N GLU A 198 11.26 5.14 18.55
CA GLU A 198 10.55 4.07 19.26
C GLU A 198 9.49 3.44 18.34
N LEU A 199 9.48 2.11 18.26
CA LEU A 199 8.41 1.37 17.60
C LEU A 199 7.15 1.46 18.46
N LYS A 200 6.11 2.10 17.93
CA LYS A 200 4.82 2.29 18.61
C LYS A 200 3.81 1.25 18.12
N GLY A 201 2.97 0.78 19.03
CA GLY A 201 1.92 -0.19 18.69
C GLY A 201 2.49 -1.59 18.48
N ARG A 202 1.84 -2.36 17.61
CA ARG A 202 2.17 -3.76 17.36
C ARG A 202 2.88 -3.92 16.01
N HIS A 203 4.11 -4.45 16.03
CA HIS A 203 4.78 -4.83 14.78
C HIS A 203 4.00 -5.94 14.07
N HIS A 204 3.86 -5.85 12.74
CA HIS A 204 2.98 -6.66 11.88
C HIS A 204 1.48 -6.38 12.03
N SER A 205 1.11 -5.27 12.68
CA SER A 205 -0.18 -4.64 12.40
C SER A 205 0.04 -3.59 11.32
N GLY A 206 -0.62 -3.74 10.17
CA GLY A 206 -0.36 -2.90 9.01
C GLY A 206 -0.57 -1.42 9.30
N ILE A 207 -1.60 -1.07 10.09
CA ILE A 207 -1.83 0.34 10.48
C ILE A 207 -0.74 0.90 11.40
N ASP A 208 -0.27 0.11 12.36
CA ASP A 208 0.80 0.56 13.28
C ASP A 208 2.14 0.63 12.54
N ASP A 209 2.45 -0.34 11.69
CA ASP A 209 3.64 -0.32 10.84
C ASP A 209 3.59 0.87 9.87
N SER A 210 2.44 1.18 9.26
CA SER A 210 2.25 2.39 8.44
C SER A 210 2.52 3.68 9.23
N ARG A 211 2.08 3.78 10.49
CA ARG A 211 2.34 4.95 11.35
C ARG A 211 3.82 5.08 11.70
N ASN A 212 4.49 3.98 12.01
CA ASN A 212 5.93 3.95 12.26
C ASN A 212 6.73 4.31 10.99
N ILE A 213 6.32 3.83 9.82
CA ILE A 213 6.90 4.21 8.53
C ILE A 213 6.71 5.72 8.30
N ALA A 214 5.53 6.27 8.61
CA ALA A 214 5.30 7.72 8.52
C ALA A 214 6.24 8.53 9.44
N ASP A 215 6.46 8.08 10.68
CA ASP A 215 7.44 8.68 11.60
C ASP A 215 8.87 8.65 11.04
N MET A 216 9.27 7.52 10.45
CA MET A 216 10.54 7.40 9.74
C MET A 216 10.60 8.34 8.52
N VAL A 217 9.55 8.44 7.71
CA VAL A 217 9.50 9.35 6.55
C VAL A 217 9.64 10.80 7.00
N ARG A 218 8.95 11.23 8.06
CA ARG A 218 9.10 12.57 8.66
C ARG A 218 10.55 12.84 9.05
N TYR A 219 11.19 11.88 9.71
CA TYR A 219 12.60 11.99 10.08
C TYR A 219 13.49 12.15 8.83
N LEU A 220 13.32 11.28 7.82
CA LEU A 220 14.12 11.30 6.60
C LEU A 220 13.94 12.61 5.82
N ILE A 221 12.72 13.15 5.74
CA ILE A 221 12.46 14.48 5.15
C ILE A 221 13.26 15.57 5.89
N ARG A 222 13.21 15.58 7.22
CA ARG A 222 13.96 16.55 8.05
C ARG A 222 15.48 16.42 7.93
N LYS A 223 15.98 15.25 7.51
CA LYS A 223 17.40 15.01 7.22
C LYS A 223 17.79 15.26 5.76
N GLY A 224 16.88 15.76 4.93
CA GLY A 224 17.16 16.05 3.51
C GLY A 224 17.19 14.81 2.63
N GLY A 225 16.52 13.73 3.02
CA GLY A 225 16.37 12.53 2.19
C GLY A 225 15.73 12.85 0.84
N SER A 226 16.23 12.21 -0.21
CA SER A 226 15.68 12.35 -1.57
C SER A 226 14.54 11.35 -1.78
N PHE A 227 13.35 11.85 -2.08
CA PHE A 227 12.18 11.03 -2.41
C PHE A 227 11.95 10.97 -3.93
N THR A 228 13.01 11.12 -4.73
CA THR A 228 12.90 11.14 -6.19
C THR A 228 13.07 9.77 -6.84
N THR A 229 13.73 8.83 -6.16
CA THR A 229 13.93 7.47 -6.65
C THR A 229 12.66 6.62 -6.50
N ILE A 230 11.92 6.44 -7.60
CA ILE A 230 10.71 5.61 -7.63
C ILE A 230 10.98 4.17 -8.08
N SER A 231 10.24 3.23 -7.51
CA SER A 231 10.04 1.88 -8.03
C SER A 231 8.83 1.88 -8.97
N LYS A 232 8.82 0.98 -9.97
CA LYS A 232 7.72 0.82 -10.92
C LYS A 232 7.30 -0.63 -11.06
N LEU A 233 6.00 -0.86 -11.27
CA LEU A 233 5.47 -2.17 -11.65
C LEU A 233 5.69 -2.37 -13.16
N GLU A 234 6.68 -3.18 -13.52
CA GLU A 234 6.97 -3.50 -14.92
C GLU A 234 6.14 -4.69 -15.42
N GLY A 235 5.79 -4.66 -16.72
CA GLY A 235 5.20 -5.83 -17.39
C GLY A 235 3.71 -6.05 -17.14
N TYR A 236 2.97 -5.03 -16.68
CA TYR A 236 1.52 -5.12 -16.45
C TYR A 236 0.69 -4.28 -17.46
N PRO A 237 -0.45 -4.81 -17.97
CA PRO A 237 -0.90 -6.19 -17.79
C PRO A 237 0.07 -7.17 -18.45
N PRO A 238 0.24 -8.39 -17.90
CA PRO A 238 1.08 -9.40 -18.52
C PRO A 238 0.66 -9.54 -19.98
N ARG A 239 1.63 -9.61 -20.89
CA ARG A 239 1.35 -9.85 -22.31
C ARG A 239 0.41 -11.04 -22.41
N ILE A 240 -0.81 -10.81 -22.88
CA ILE A 240 -1.75 -11.89 -23.17
C ILE A 240 -1.08 -12.74 -24.22
N GLY A 241 -0.54 -13.89 -23.82
CA GLY A 241 -0.14 -14.92 -24.76
C GLY A 241 -1.39 -15.21 -25.58
N ARG A 242 -1.34 -14.94 -26.89
CA ARG A 242 -2.42 -15.29 -27.81
C ARG A 242 -2.78 -16.74 -27.52
N ARG A 243 -3.98 -16.99 -26.97
CA ARG A 243 -4.55 -18.33 -26.97
C ARG A 243 -4.47 -18.79 -28.41
N LYS A 244 -3.66 -19.82 -28.69
CA LYS A 244 -3.79 -20.54 -29.96
C LYS A 244 -5.25 -21.01 -29.97
N LYS A 245 -6.05 -20.46 -30.90
CA LYS A 245 -7.36 -21.03 -31.17
C LYS A 245 -7.14 -22.51 -31.53
N PRO A 246 -8.02 -23.41 -31.05
CA PRO A 246 -7.96 -24.81 -31.44
C PRO A 246 -8.02 -24.96 -32.96
#